data_AF-A0AAW5HKI5-F1
#
_entry.id   AF-A0AAW5HKI5-F1
#
_cell.length_a   1.000
_cell.length_b   1.000
_cell.length_c   1.000
_cell.angle_alpha   90.00
_cell.angle_beta   90.00
_cell.angle_gamma   90.00
#
_symmetry.space_group_name_H-M   'P 1'
#
loop_
_entity.id
_entity.type
_entity.pdbx_description
1 polymer ?
#
loop_
_entity_poly.entity_id
_entity_poly.type
_entity_poly.pdbx_seq_one_letter_code
_entity_poly.pdbx_strand_id
1 'polypeptide(L)'
;MAKKIQAYIKLQVKAGQANPSPPVGPALGQHGVNIMEFCKAFNARTQGQEAGLPTPVIITVYSDRSFTFETKSTPASVLLKKAAGLASGSARPNTVKVGTVTRAQLEDIAKAKQADLTAADLDAAVRTIAGSARSMGLNVEGV
;
A
#
# COMPACT_ATOMS: atom_id res chain seq x y z
N MET A 1 25.24 -2.50 15.97
CA MET A 1 25.44 -3.91 15.59
C MET A 1 24.12 -4.44 15.06
N ALA A 2 24.07 -4.97 13.83
CA ALA A 2 22.84 -5.43 13.21
C ALA A 2 22.34 -6.71 13.90
N LYS A 3 21.14 -6.65 14.49
CA LYS A 3 20.48 -7.84 15.06
C LYS A 3 20.26 -8.87 13.95
N LYS A 4 20.50 -10.16 14.22
CA LYS A 4 20.28 -11.22 13.24
C LYS A 4 18.80 -11.30 12.87
N ILE A 5 18.52 -11.14 11.58
CA ILE A 5 17.18 -11.21 11.02
C ILE A 5 16.81 -12.69 10.87
N GLN A 6 15.67 -13.06 11.44
CA GLN A 6 15.14 -14.42 11.39
C GLN A 6 14.23 -14.61 10.18
N ALA A 7 13.36 -13.64 9.88
CA ALA A 7 12.43 -13.70 8.76
C ALA A 7 11.95 -12.30 8.35
N TYR A 8 11.57 -12.17 7.07
CA TYR A 8 10.81 -11.04 6.55
C TYR A 8 9.38 -11.49 6.25
N ILE A 9 8.41 -10.84 6.86
CA ILE A 9 6.99 -11.13 6.67
C ILE A 9 6.36 -9.95 5.94
N LYS A 10 5.74 -10.22 4.79
CA LYS A 10 5.02 -9.22 4.00
C LYS A 10 3.53 -9.43 4.21
N LEU A 11 2.86 -8.49 4.85
CA LEU A 11 1.40 -8.51 5.03
C LEU A 11 0.75 -7.29 4.39
N GLN A 12 -0.54 -7.43 4.10
CA GLN A 12 -1.39 -6.33 3.70
C GLN A 12 -2.48 -6.18 4.74
N VAL A 13 -2.54 -5.01 5.38
CA VAL A 13 -3.46 -4.72 6.49
C VAL A 13 -4.23 -3.45 6.18
N LYS A 14 -5.52 -3.41 6.49
CA LYS A 14 -6.34 -2.21 6.29
C LYS A 14 -5.89 -1.12 7.27
N ALA A 15 -5.55 0.06 6.75
CA ALA A 15 -5.18 1.24 7.54
C ALA A 15 -6.26 1.57 8.57
N GLY A 16 -5.86 1.83 9.82
CA GLY A 16 -6.76 2.15 10.93
C GLY A 16 -7.67 1.02 11.41
N GLN A 17 -7.63 -0.17 10.79
CA GLN A 17 -8.43 -1.35 11.16
C GLN A 17 -7.55 -2.60 11.25
N ALA A 18 -6.36 -2.50 11.86
CA ALA A 18 -5.58 -3.69 12.16
C ALA A 18 -6.25 -4.49 13.29
N ASN A 19 -7.02 -5.49 12.90
CA ASN A 19 -7.59 -6.49 13.81
C ASN A 19 -6.77 -7.78 13.74
N PRO A 20 -6.74 -8.59 14.82
CA PRO A 20 -6.12 -9.92 14.86
C PRO A 20 -6.95 -10.94 14.05
N SER A 21 -7.32 -10.58 12.83
CA SER A 21 -8.12 -11.38 11.91
C SER A 21 -7.30 -12.57 11.40
N PRO A 22 -7.93 -13.66 10.92
CA PRO A 22 -7.23 -14.86 10.45
C PRO A 22 -6.13 -14.66 9.38
N PRO A 23 -6.07 -13.58 8.58
CA PRO A 23 -4.92 -13.33 7.70
C PRO A 23 -3.66 -12.90 8.45
N VAL A 24 -3.81 -12.20 9.58
CA VAL A 24 -2.71 -11.57 10.33
C VAL A 24 -2.24 -12.44 11.48
N GLY A 25 -3.19 -13.10 12.16
CA GLY A 25 -2.93 -13.92 13.35
C GLY A 25 -1.97 -15.10 13.12
N PRO A 26 -2.24 -16.01 12.16
CA PRO A 26 -1.38 -17.15 11.86
C PRO A 26 -0.01 -16.73 11.33
N ALA A 27 0.03 -15.73 10.43
CA ALA A 27 1.27 -15.27 9.82
C ALA A 27 2.26 -14.66 10.83
N LEU A 28 1.77 -13.95 11.85
CA LEU A 28 2.61 -13.36 12.89
C LEU A 28 2.83 -14.29 14.08
N GLY A 29 1.82 -15.08 14.44
CA GLY A 29 1.87 -16.05 15.53
C GLY A 29 2.88 -17.17 15.28
N GLN A 30 3.02 -17.64 14.03
CA GLN A 30 4.03 -18.64 13.67
C GLN A 30 5.47 -18.19 13.95
N HIS A 31 5.72 -16.88 13.95
CA HIS A 31 7.05 -16.29 14.19
C HIS A 31 7.20 -15.74 15.61
N GLY A 32 6.22 -15.96 16.50
CA GLY A 32 6.28 -15.52 17.90
C GLY A 32 6.17 -14.00 18.09
N VAL A 33 5.59 -13.28 17.13
CA VAL A 33 5.39 -11.83 17.19
C VAL A 33 4.13 -11.49 17.98
N ASN A 34 4.19 -10.48 18.84
CA ASN A 34 3.05 -10.03 19.63
C ASN A 34 2.01 -9.29 18.75
N ILE A 35 0.95 -10.00 18.38
CA ILE A 35 -0.08 -9.53 17.43
C ILE A 35 -0.76 -8.25 17.91
N MET A 36 -1.06 -8.15 19.22
CA MET A 36 -1.75 -6.99 19.78
C MET A 36 -0.88 -5.73 19.75
N GLU A 37 0.42 -5.89 20.01
CA GLU A 37 1.39 -4.80 20.00
C GLU A 37 1.61 -4.29 18.56
N PHE A 38 1.71 -5.22 17.61
CA PHE A 38 1.75 -4.88 16.19
C PHE A 38 0.48 -4.14 15.74
N CYS A 39 -0.72 -4.62 16.09
CA CYS A 39 -1.98 -3.95 15.73
C CYS A 39 -2.06 -2.52 16.28
N LYS A 40 -1.65 -2.29 17.53
CA LYS A 40 -1.61 -0.94 18.13
C LYS A 40 -0.60 -0.03 17.44
N ALA A 41 0.63 -0.51 17.24
CA ALA A 41 1.69 0.28 16.60
C ALA A 41 1.36 0.59 15.13
N PHE A 42 0.76 -0.37 14.42
CA PHE A 42 0.29 -0.18 13.06
C PHE A 42 -0.86 0.83 12.98
N ASN A 43 -1.85 0.74 13.85
CA ASN A 43 -2.95 1.71 13.88
C ASN A 43 -2.44 3.13 14.21
N ALA A 44 -1.49 3.27 15.14
CA ALA A 44 -0.87 4.57 15.44
C ALA A 44 -0.11 5.16 14.25
N ARG A 45 0.63 4.34 13.48
CA ARG A 45 1.32 4.81 12.26
C ARG A 45 0.37 5.07 11.09
N THR A 46 -0.73 4.32 11.01
CA THR A 46 -1.71 4.45 9.91
C THR A 46 -2.84 5.42 10.21
N GLN A 47 -2.90 6.03 11.41
CA GLN A 47 -3.86 7.08 11.74
C GLN A 47 -3.79 8.31 10.83
N GLY A 48 -2.62 8.61 10.25
CA GLY A 48 -2.45 9.67 9.26
C GLY A 48 -2.75 9.26 7.81
N GLN A 49 -3.01 7.97 7.56
CA GLN A 49 -3.39 7.46 6.24
C GLN A 49 -4.91 7.25 6.18
N GLU A 50 -5.48 7.35 4.98
CA GLU A 50 -6.90 7.14 4.78
C GLU A 50 -7.36 5.76 5.29
N ALA A 51 -8.29 5.77 6.25
CA ALA A 51 -8.79 4.57 6.89
C ALA A 51 -9.47 3.63 5.88
N GLY A 52 -9.16 2.33 5.98
CA GLY A 52 -9.76 1.28 5.15
C GLY A 52 -9.00 0.95 3.87
N LEU A 53 -7.97 1.72 3.50
CA LEU A 53 -7.09 1.36 2.39
C LEU A 53 -6.14 0.21 2.81
N PRO A 54 -5.89 -0.78 1.95
CA PRO A 54 -5.06 -1.92 2.31
C PRO A 54 -3.59 -1.55 2.12
N THR A 55 -2.92 -1.29 3.23
CA THR A 55 -1.55 -0.80 3.32
C THR A 55 -0.57 -1.97 3.48
N PRO A 56 0.42 -2.11 2.58
CA PRO A 56 1.43 -3.14 2.69
C PRO A 56 2.43 -2.79 3.80
N VAL A 57 2.75 -3.80 4.61
CA VAL A 57 3.69 -3.71 5.72
C VAL A 57 4.74 -4.79 5.60
N ILE A 58 6.00 -4.40 5.76
CA ILE A 58 7.11 -5.34 5.84
C ILE A 58 7.52 -5.43 7.31
N ILE A 59 7.46 -6.63 7.86
CA ILE A 59 7.78 -6.92 9.26
C ILE A 59 9.06 -7.75 9.26
N THR A 60 10.10 -7.19 9.85
CA THR A 60 11.39 -7.85 10.04
C THR A 60 11.40 -8.40 11.46
N VAL A 61 11.45 -9.73 11.58
CA VAL A 61 11.54 -10.44 12.87
C VAL A 61 13.01 -10.74 13.16
N TYR A 62 13.47 -10.38 14.36
CA TYR A 62 14.82 -10.67 14.84
C TYR A 62 14.83 -11.90 15.74
N SER A 63 16.01 -12.50 15.89
CA SER A 63 16.21 -13.72 16.70
C SER A 63 15.89 -13.56 18.19
N ASP A 64 15.83 -12.33 18.70
CA ASP A 64 15.45 -12.01 20.10
C ASP A 64 13.93 -11.88 20.29
N ARG A 65 13.13 -12.28 19.28
CA ARG A 65 11.67 -12.09 19.20
C ARG A 65 11.24 -10.63 19.15
N SER A 66 12.19 -9.69 19.01
CA SER A 66 11.84 -8.31 18.66
C SER A 66 11.45 -8.23 17.19
N PHE A 67 10.58 -7.28 16.87
CA PHE A 67 10.16 -7.03 15.50
C PHE A 67 10.28 -5.54 15.19
N THR A 68 10.66 -5.24 13.96
CA THR A 68 10.55 -3.89 13.38
C THR A 68 9.63 -3.97 12.19
N PHE A 69 8.76 -2.98 12.02
CA PHE A 69 7.88 -2.93 10.87
C PHE A 69 8.02 -1.61 10.14
N GLU A 70 7.98 -1.69 8.82
CA GLU A 70 7.96 -0.56 7.91
C GLU A 70 6.63 -0.58 7.15
N THR A 71 5.83 0.46 7.37
CA THR A 71 4.59 0.69 6.64
C THR A 71 4.95 1.43 5.35
N LYS A 72 4.64 0.82 4.21
CA LYS A 72 4.72 1.51 2.92
C LYS A 72 3.41 2.25 2.66
N SER A 73 3.41 3.25 1.80
CA SER A 73 2.16 3.88 1.34
C SER A 73 1.24 2.91 0.62
N THR A 74 -0.03 3.29 0.59
CA THR A 74 -1.08 2.62 -0.14
C THR A 74 -0.68 2.35 -1.61
N PRO A 75 -0.98 1.15 -2.14
CA PRO A 75 -0.74 0.85 -3.54
C PRO A 75 -1.47 1.85 -4.44
N ALA A 76 -0.79 2.31 -5.49
CA ALA A 76 -1.35 3.27 -6.44
C ALA A 76 -2.64 2.71 -7.06
N SER A 77 -2.70 1.39 -7.24
CA SER A 77 -3.87 0.66 -7.72
C SER A 77 -5.14 0.89 -6.89
N VAL A 78 -5.04 1.05 -5.57
CA VAL A 78 -6.22 1.27 -4.73
C VAL A 78 -6.65 2.73 -4.80
N LEU A 79 -5.70 3.67 -4.77
CA LEU A 79 -5.98 5.10 -4.90
C LEU A 79 -6.61 5.42 -6.27
N LEU A 80 -6.11 4.80 -7.33
CA LEU A 80 -6.64 4.93 -8.68
C LEU A 80 -8.03 4.31 -8.82
N LYS A 81 -8.30 3.16 -8.19
CA LYS A 81 -9.65 2.58 -8.13
C LYS A 81 -10.63 3.51 -7.42
N LYS A 82 -10.20 4.13 -6.32
CA LYS A 82 -11.01 5.12 -5.60
C LYS A 82 -11.27 6.37 -6.45
N ALA A 83 -10.24 6.91 -7.09
CA ALA A 83 -10.37 8.09 -7.98
C ALA A 83 -11.28 7.81 -9.18
N ALA A 84 -11.24 6.60 -9.72
CA ALA A 84 -12.13 6.16 -10.81
C ALA A 84 -13.51 5.69 -10.33
N GLY A 85 -13.76 5.59 -9.02
CA GLY A 85 -15.02 5.09 -8.46
C GLY A 85 -15.30 3.60 -8.71
N LEU A 86 -14.26 2.79 -8.97
CA LEU A 86 -14.40 1.37 -9.34
C LEU A 86 -14.03 0.44 -8.19
N ALA A 87 -14.83 -0.61 -8.00
CA ALA A 87 -14.53 -1.67 -7.02
C ALA A 87 -13.46 -2.66 -7.54
N SER A 88 -13.45 -2.93 -8.85
CA SER A 88 -12.52 -3.86 -9.51
C SER A 88 -11.83 -3.21 -10.71
N GLY A 89 -10.60 -3.64 -10.99
CA GLY A 89 -9.88 -3.22 -12.20
C GLY A 89 -10.38 -3.99 -13.42
N SER A 90 -9.94 -3.59 -14.61
CA SER A 90 -10.30 -4.30 -15.84
C SER A 90 -9.73 -5.73 -15.85
N ALA A 91 -10.58 -6.70 -16.21
CA ALA A 91 -10.15 -8.07 -16.47
C ALA A 91 -9.25 -8.18 -17.73
N ARG A 92 -9.32 -7.18 -18.63
CA ARG A 92 -8.48 -7.07 -19.83
C ARG A 92 -7.98 -5.63 -19.98
N PRO A 93 -6.92 -5.23 -19.25
CA PRO A 93 -6.44 -3.85 -19.20
C PRO A 93 -6.13 -3.21 -20.56
N ASN A 94 -5.69 -4.02 -21.52
CA ASN A 94 -5.32 -3.57 -22.86
C ASN A 94 -6.50 -3.40 -23.81
N THR A 95 -7.65 -4.04 -23.52
CA THR A 95 -8.79 -4.11 -24.46
C THR A 95 -10.05 -3.47 -23.90
N VAL A 96 -10.32 -3.64 -22.59
CA VAL A 96 -11.50 -3.11 -21.92
C VAL A 96 -11.06 -2.01 -20.97
N LYS A 97 -11.42 -0.77 -21.31
CA LYS A 97 -11.19 0.38 -20.44
C LYS A 97 -12.37 0.55 -19.50
N VAL A 98 -12.08 0.58 -18.20
CA VAL A 98 -13.12 0.56 -17.14
C VAL A 98 -13.36 1.94 -16.51
N GLY A 99 -12.57 2.95 -16.88
CA GLY A 99 -12.74 4.32 -16.41
C GLY A 99 -11.67 5.26 -16.95
N THR A 100 -11.82 6.54 -16.67
CA THR A 100 -10.84 7.59 -16.97
C THR A 100 -10.33 8.21 -15.67
N VAL A 101 -9.06 8.62 -15.68
CA VAL A 101 -8.45 9.43 -14.61
C VAL A 101 -7.80 10.65 -15.23
N THR A 102 -7.99 11.81 -14.59
CA THR A 102 -7.44 13.09 -15.06
C THR A 102 -6.06 13.35 -14.48
N ARG A 103 -5.27 14.20 -15.14
CA ARG A 103 -3.97 14.64 -14.62
C ARG A 103 -4.04 15.21 -13.19
N ALA A 104 -5.07 15.99 -12.87
CA ALA A 104 -5.24 16.57 -11.53
C ALA A 104 -5.35 15.48 -10.44
N GLN A 105 -6.15 14.43 -10.69
CA GLN A 105 -6.27 13.29 -9.78
C GLN A 105 -4.94 12.53 -9.65
N LEU A 106 -4.19 12.40 -10.74
CA LEU A 106 -2.87 11.77 -10.72
C LEU A 106 -1.85 12.58 -9.91
N GLU A 107 -1.90 13.90 -9.98
CA GLU A 107 -1.05 14.81 -9.20
C GLU A 107 -1.36 14.72 -7.70
N ASP A 108 -2.63 14.69 -7.33
CA ASP A 108 -3.04 14.53 -5.93
C ASP A 108 -2.60 13.17 -5.37
N ILE A 109 -2.76 12.10 -6.16
CA ILE A 109 -2.29 10.75 -5.80
C ILE A 109 -0.76 10.71 -5.72
N ALA A 110 -0.06 11.38 -6.64
CA ALA A 110 1.40 11.45 -6.65
C ALA A 110 1.94 12.19 -5.43
N LYS A 111 1.33 13.32 -5.03
CA LYS A 111 1.67 14.07 -3.81
C LYS A 111 1.40 13.24 -2.56
N ALA A 112 0.25 12.59 -2.46
CA ALA A 112 -0.08 11.72 -1.34
C ALA A 112 0.89 10.54 -1.20
N LYS A 113 1.50 10.10 -2.31
CA LYS A 113 2.43 8.98 -2.36
C LYS A 113 3.91 9.40 -2.43
N GLN A 114 4.19 10.70 -2.40
CA GLN A 114 5.52 11.24 -2.71
C GLN A 114 6.64 10.68 -1.83
N ALA A 115 6.34 10.40 -0.56
CA ALA A 115 7.31 9.83 0.39
C ALA A 115 7.81 8.41 0.04
N ASP A 116 7.06 7.64 -0.75
CA ASP A 116 7.44 6.29 -1.20
C ASP A 116 7.76 6.20 -2.69
N LEU A 117 7.53 7.28 -3.44
CA LEU A 117 7.85 7.34 -4.86
C LEU A 117 9.35 7.60 -5.03
N THR A 118 10.01 6.76 -5.81
CA THR A 118 11.42 6.96 -6.23
C THR A 118 11.53 7.98 -7.37
N ALA A 119 10.50 8.80 -7.58
CA ALA A 119 10.47 9.76 -8.68
C ALA A 119 11.36 10.96 -8.36
N ALA A 120 12.18 11.37 -9.32
CA ALA A 120 13.02 12.57 -9.18
C ALA A 120 12.19 13.86 -9.13
N ASP A 121 11.12 13.92 -9.94
CA ASP A 121 10.26 15.09 -10.10
C ASP A 121 8.77 14.73 -10.00
N LEU A 122 7.93 15.74 -9.76
CA LEU A 122 6.48 15.57 -9.65
C LEU A 122 5.87 15.04 -10.96
N ASP A 123 6.36 15.48 -12.13
CA ASP A 123 5.95 14.92 -13.42
C ASP A 123 6.35 13.45 -13.61
N ALA A 124 7.52 13.04 -13.10
CA ALA A 124 7.94 11.64 -13.13
C ALA A 124 7.07 10.78 -12.21
N ALA A 125 6.66 11.33 -11.06
CA ALA A 125 5.70 10.70 -10.17
C ALA A 125 4.34 10.51 -10.87
N VAL A 126 3.81 11.57 -11.51
CA VAL A 126 2.56 11.51 -12.28
C VAL A 126 2.64 10.46 -13.39
N ARG A 127 3.74 10.40 -14.14
CA ARG A 127 3.96 9.37 -15.17
C ARG A 127 3.98 7.94 -14.60
N THR A 128 4.56 7.75 -13.43
CA THR A 128 4.60 6.44 -12.74
C THR A 128 3.19 5.99 -12.35
N ILE A 129 2.38 6.91 -11.82
CA ILE A 129 0.98 6.64 -11.47
C ILE A 129 0.15 6.43 -12.74
N ALA A 130 0.38 7.21 -13.80
CA ALA A 130 -0.28 7.04 -15.09
C ALA A 130 0.00 5.66 -15.72
N GLY A 131 1.25 5.17 -15.66
CA GLY A 131 1.59 3.81 -16.09
C GLY A 131 0.84 2.75 -15.30
N SER A 132 0.71 2.94 -13.98
CA SER A 132 -0.07 2.07 -13.11
C SER A 132 -1.56 2.08 -13.47
N ALA A 133 -2.12 3.24 -13.81
CA ALA A 133 -3.51 3.38 -14.25
C ALA A 133 -3.76 2.65 -15.58
N ARG A 134 -2.87 2.81 -16.56
CA ARG A 134 -2.95 2.10 -17.85
C ARG A 134 -2.93 0.58 -17.68
N SER A 135 -2.07 0.08 -16.78
CA SER A 135 -1.96 -1.36 -16.45
C SER A 135 -3.22 -1.94 -15.79
N MET A 136 -4.08 -1.09 -15.22
CA MET A 136 -5.39 -1.51 -14.67
C MET A 136 -6.55 -1.36 -15.66
N GLY A 137 -6.29 -0.84 -16.86
CA GLY A 137 -7.33 -0.55 -17.84
C GLY A 137 -8.05 0.78 -17.59
N LEU A 138 -7.41 1.73 -16.92
CA LEU A 138 -7.88 3.12 -16.86
C LEU A 138 -7.28 3.91 -18.02
N ASN A 139 -8.11 4.75 -18.64
CA ASN A 139 -7.66 5.77 -19.57
C ASN A 139 -7.11 6.95 -18.78
N VAL A 140 -5.95 7.45 -19.22
CA VAL A 140 -5.30 8.60 -18.60
C VAL A 140 -5.43 9.75 -19.56
N GLU A 141 -6.14 10.81 -19.16
CA GLU A 141 -6.28 12.02 -19.96
C GLU A 141 -5.35 13.12 -19.44
N GLY A 142 -4.54 13.70 -20.34
CA GLY A 142 -3.66 14.82 -20.04
C GLY A 142 -2.21 14.49 -19.68
N VAL A 143 -1.72 13.27 -19.98
CA VAL A 143 -0.32 12.84 -19.75
C VAL A 143 0.30 12.20 -20.99
#